data_AF-A0A261SHR5-F1
#
_entry.id   AF-A0A261SHR5-F1
#
_cell.length_a   1.000
_cell.length_b   1.000
_cell.length_c   1.000
_cell.angle_alpha   90.00
_cell.angle_beta   90.00
_cell.angle_gamma   90.00
#
_symmetry.space_group_name_H-M   'P 1'
#
loop_
_entity.id
_entity.type
_entity.pdbx_description
1 polymer ?
#
loop_
_entity_poly.entity_id
_entity_poly.type
_entity_poly.pdbx_seq_one_letter_code
_entity_poly.pdbx_strand_id
1 'polypeptide(L)'
;MQNTPGENKPSLLGRLWRGPRNLFVRLFDRILDGADKGKPEHRHDYVGNAEWVIHQSQARGSRILLWVSLVAIALLLAWAAIGHIDEVVRGDGKVVPSRQVQVIQSLDGGIVQEILVRPGQEVQAGQVLLKIDPTRFSSSLGENNAEYLALLAKAARLQALATGDAFVVPERVLKEAPALGEQERTAWQTRTSELNATINVAREQLKQRQEELRENVAKRDQAASSCSLTSRELQVTRPLLKSGAVSEVELLRLQRDVARFCGDQKAAEAQMDRIQSSISEAQSKVQESELNIRNQARSELSETNTKLATLRESQLALADRVRLAEVRAPVNGTVKTLFNNTVGGVVQPGKDIIEIVPKDDTLLLEVKVQPRDIGFLHPEQQAEVKFTAYDFSIYGGLEGKVEQIGADTITDEKGNAFYIVRVRTDRSTVGDMDLPIIPGMVAEVHVLTGKRTVLQYLLKPILRARENAFTER
;
A
#
# COMPACT_ATOMS: atom_id res chain seq x y z
N MET A 1 -45.46 -52.27 -72.30
CA MET A 1 -44.19 -52.96 -71.95
C MET A 1 -43.94 -52.67 -70.47
N GLN A 2 -44.23 -53.64 -69.59
CA GLN A 2 -43.26 -54.45 -68.81
C GLN A 2 -42.56 -53.65 -67.68
N ASN A 3 -42.87 -53.99 -66.41
CA ASN A 3 -41.99 -54.61 -65.37
C ASN A 3 -40.78 -53.71 -64.97
N THR A 4 -40.51 -53.35 -63.70
CA THR A 4 -40.37 -54.14 -62.45
C THR A 4 -40.21 -53.22 -61.20
N PRO A 5 -40.27 -53.74 -59.96
CA PRO A 5 -40.24 -52.98 -58.70
C PRO A 5 -38.89 -53.00 -57.94
N GLY A 6 -38.71 -52.11 -56.95
CA GLY A 6 -37.64 -52.18 -55.92
C GLY A 6 -37.97 -51.23 -54.76
N GLU A 7 -38.48 -51.67 -53.61
CA GLU A 7 -37.90 -52.40 -52.46
C GLU A 7 -37.27 -51.45 -51.41
N ASN A 8 -37.85 -51.47 -50.20
CA ASN A 8 -37.58 -50.59 -49.06
C ASN A 8 -36.77 -51.36 -47.99
N LYS A 9 -35.64 -50.81 -47.52
CA LYS A 9 -34.71 -51.44 -46.55
C LYS A 9 -35.08 -51.13 -45.09
N PRO A 10 -34.92 -52.08 -44.15
CA PRO A 10 -34.74 -51.74 -42.72
C PRO A 10 -33.44 -52.27 -42.06
N SER A 11 -32.82 -51.33 -41.35
CA SER A 11 -31.97 -51.32 -40.13
C SER A 11 -31.20 -52.56 -39.64
N LEU A 12 -29.89 -52.34 -39.43
CA LEU A 12 -28.83 -53.26 -38.97
C LEU A 12 -28.86 -53.69 -37.48
N LEU A 13 -29.73 -53.14 -36.64
CA LEU A 13 -29.75 -53.43 -35.18
C LEU A 13 -30.65 -54.61 -34.76
N GLY A 14 -31.46 -55.17 -35.67
CA GLY A 14 -32.32 -56.33 -35.40
C GLY A 14 -31.69 -57.71 -35.66
N ARG A 15 -30.50 -57.77 -36.29
CA ARG A 15 -29.86 -59.03 -36.72
C ARG A 15 -28.80 -59.59 -35.75
N LEU A 16 -28.30 -58.79 -34.80
CA LEU A 16 -27.21 -59.20 -33.90
C LEU A 16 -27.67 -59.89 -32.60
N TRP A 17 -28.97 -59.89 -32.29
CA TRP A 17 -29.48 -60.41 -31.02
C TRP A 17 -30.28 -61.73 -31.09
N ARG A 18 -30.41 -62.34 -32.27
CA ARG A 18 -30.98 -63.71 -32.39
C ARG A 18 -29.92 -64.83 -32.38
N GLY A 19 -28.65 -64.49 -32.56
CA GLY A 19 -27.52 -65.43 -32.52
C GLY A 19 -27.15 -65.95 -31.12
N PRO A 20 -27.00 -65.10 -30.09
CA PRO A 20 -26.43 -65.55 -28.83
C PRO A 20 -27.44 -66.27 -27.94
N ARG A 21 -28.74 -66.00 -28.06
CA ARG A 21 -29.76 -66.67 -27.24
C ARG A 21 -29.91 -68.15 -27.58
N ASN A 22 -29.84 -68.51 -28.86
CA ASN A 22 -29.84 -69.92 -29.28
C ASN A 22 -28.51 -70.62 -28.99
N LEU A 23 -27.39 -69.91 -28.99
CA LEU A 23 -26.09 -70.49 -28.63
C LEU A 23 -26.01 -70.73 -27.12
N PHE A 24 -26.42 -69.76 -26.31
CA PHE A 24 -26.43 -69.88 -24.85
C PHE A 24 -27.42 -70.93 -24.40
N VAL A 25 -28.66 -70.95 -24.90
CA VAL A 25 -29.65 -71.99 -24.55
C VAL A 25 -29.20 -73.37 -25.05
N ARG A 26 -28.63 -73.51 -26.25
CA ARG A 26 -28.09 -74.80 -26.71
C ARG A 26 -26.84 -75.24 -25.95
N LEU A 27 -25.98 -74.32 -25.54
CA LEU A 27 -24.82 -74.66 -24.71
C LEU A 27 -25.26 -75.03 -23.30
N PHE A 28 -26.28 -74.34 -22.77
CA PHE A 28 -26.90 -74.58 -21.47
C PHE A 28 -27.62 -75.94 -21.45
N ASP A 29 -28.45 -76.25 -22.46
CA ASP A 29 -29.12 -77.55 -22.60
C ASP A 29 -28.12 -78.69 -22.84
N ARG A 30 -27.09 -78.48 -23.67
CA ARG A 30 -26.08 -79.53 -23.96
C ARG A 30 -25.16 -79.81 -22.77
N ILE A 31 -25.01 -78.86 -21.85
CA ILE A 31 -24.26 -79.01 -20.61
C ILE A 31 -25.14 -79.58 -19.48
N LEU A 32 -26.45 -79.30 -19.46
CA LEU A 32 -27.39 -79.86 -18.50
C LEU A 32 -27.81 -81.31 -18.81
N ASP A 33 -28.03 -81.64 -20.08
CA ASP A 33 -28.60 -82.93 -20.53
C ASP A 33 -27.58 -83.96 -21.03
N GLY A 34 -26.28 -83.74 -20.78
CA GLY A 34 -25.17 -84.66 -21.03
C GLY A 34 -25.51 -85.97 -21.76
N ALA A 35 -25.38 -85.97 -23.09
CA ALA A 35 -25.37 -87.12 -24.01
C ALA A 35 -26.05 -88.42 -23.50
N ASP A 36 -27.38 -88.46 -23.49
CA ASP A 36 -28.16 -89.68 -23.25
C ASP A 36 -27.97 -90.68 -24.41
N LYS A 37 -27.06 -91.65 -24.25
CA LYS A 37 -26.91 -92.83 -25.13
C LYS A 37 -26.85 -94.10 -24.30
N GLY A 38 -27.98 -94.79 -24.19
CA GLY A 38 -28.05 -96.14 -23.64
C GLY A 38 -29.45 -96.55 -23.20
N LYS A 39 -30.39 -96.73 -24.14
CA LYS A 39 -31.66 -97.45 -23.86
C LYS A 39 -31.40 -98.96 -23.98
N PRO A 40 -31.97 -99.80 -23.08
CA PRO A 40 -31.68 -101.23 -23.04
C PRO A 40 -32.54 -102.03 -24.03
N GLU A 41 -31.97 -103.11 -24.56
CA GLU A 41 -32.69 -104.17 -25.26
C GLU A 41 -33.22 -105.20 -24.24
N HIS A 42 -34.40 -105.74 -24.48
CA HIS A 42 -35.27 -106.43 -23.51
C HIS A 42 -34.63 -107.55 -22.66
N ARG A 43 -34.82 -107.47 -21.34
CA ARG A 43 -34.94 -108.64 -20.44
C ARG A 43 -35.87 -108.29 -19.28
N HIS A 44 -36.84 -109.16 -18.98
CA HIS A 44 -37.78 -109.00 -17.88
C HIS A 44 -37.05 -109.08 -16.53
N ASP A 45 -36.96 -107.96 -15.81
CA ASP A 45 -36.83 -107.95 -14.35
C ASP A 45 -37.25 -106.59 -13.77
N TYR A 46 -38.20 -106.59 -12.84
CA TYR A 46 -38.73 -105.38 -12.19
C TYR A 46 -37.72 -104.73 -11.21
N VAL A 47 -36.64 -105.42 -10.87
CA VAL A 47 -35.63 -104.96 -9.90
C VAL A 47 -34.58 -104.03 -10.55
N GLY A 48 -34.32 -104.16 -11.86
CA GLY A 48 -33.32 -103.34 -12.56
C GLY A 48 -33.75 -101.90 -12.87
N ASN A 49 -35.06 -101.62 -12.91
CA ASN A 49 -35.58 -100.29 -13.29
C ASN A 49 -35.64 -99.28 -12.12
N ALA A 50 -35.49 -99.72 -10.87
CA ALA A 50 -35.53 -98.83 -9.70
C ALA A 50 -34.17 -98.17 -9.40
N GLU A 51 -33.05 -98.86 -9.68
CA GLU A 51 -31.69 -98.32 -9.48
C GLU A 51 -31.34 -97.21 -10.50
N TRP A 52 -31.87 -97.31 -11.72
CA TRP A 52 -31.57 -96.35 -12.80
C TRP A 52 -32.19 -94.96 -12.58
N VAL A 53 -33.38 -94.89 -11.98
CA VAL A 53 -34.10 -93.61 -11.73
C VAL A 53 -33.51 -92.82 -10.54
N ILE A 54 -32.93 -93.51 -9.56
CA ILE A 54 -32.36 -92.87 -8.35
C ILE A 54 -31.01 -92.21 -8.65
N HIS A 55 -30.19 -92.78 -9.54
CA HIS A 55 -28.89 -92.20 -9.87
C HIS A 55 -28.93 -90.98 -10.80
N GLN A 56 -29.99 -90.81 -11.61
CA GLN A 56 -30.03 -89.72 -12.60
C GLN A 56 -30.70 -88.43 -12.08
N SER A 57 -31.50 -88.50 -11.01
CA SER A 57 -32.19 -87.34 -10.42
C SER A 57 -31.30 -86.48 -9.50
N GLN A 58 -30.24 -87.04 -8.90
CA GLN A 58 -29.31 -86.32 -8.01
C GLN A 58 -28.30 -85.41 -8.74
N ALA A 59 -28.12 -85.57 -10.06
CA ALA A 59 -27.13 -84.81 -10.82
C ALA A 59 -27.63 -83.44 -11.33
N ARG A 60 -28.94 -83.22 -11.46
CA ARG A 60 -29.48 -81.95 -11.99
C ARG A 60 -29.56 -80.83 -10.94
N GLY A 61 -30.02 -81.13 -9.72
CA GLY A 61 -30.16 -80.12 -8.66
C GLY A 61 -28.83 -79.60 -8.11
N SER A 62 -27.85 -80.48 -7.96
CA SER A 62 -26.49 -80.13 -7.49
C SER A 62 -25.73 -79.26 -8.50
N ARG A 63 -25.91 -79.49 -9.81
CA ARG A 63 -25.29 -78.68 -10.86
C ARG A 63 -25.88 -77.26 -10.92
N ILE A 64 -27.19 -77.10 -10.72
CA ILE A 64 -27.84 -75.78 -10.69
C ILE A 64 -27.33 -74.94 -9.51
N LEU A 65 -27.23 -75.54 -8.32
CA LEU A 65 -26.67 -74.87 -7.14
C LEU A 65 -25.20 -74.44 -7.36
N LEU A 66 -24.38 -75.29 -7.99
CA LEU A 66 -23.00 -74.95 -8.34
C LEU A 66 -22.91 -73.78 -9.31
N TRP A 67 -23.74 -73.74 -10.36
CA TRP A 67 -23.75 -72.64 -11.33
C TRP A 67 -24.28 -71.33 -10.74
N VAL A 68 -25.32 -71.38 -9.89
CA VAL A 68 -25.82 -70.18 -9.18
C VAL A 68 -24.76 -69.62 -8.23
N SER A 69 -24.06 -70.49 -7.50
CA SER A 69 -22.92 -70.08 -6.67
C SER A 69 -21.79 -69.48 -7.50
N LEU A 70 -21.45 -70.08 -8.64
CA LEU A 70 -20.41 -69.58 -9.55
C LEU A 70 -20.78 -68.19 -10.12
N VAL A 71 -22.03 -67.99 -10.52
CA VAL A 71 -22.53 -66.69 -11.00
C VAL A 71 -22.53 -65.65 -9.88
N ALA A 72 -22.95 -66.02 -8.66
CA ALA A 72 -22.92 -65.11 -7.51
C ALA A 72 -21.48 -64.67 -7.16
N ILE A 73 -20.52 -65.61 -7.20
CA ILE A 73 -19.10 -65.31 -7.00
C ILE A 73 -18.58 -64.41 -8.12
N ALA A 74 -18.91 -64.69 -9.38
CA ALA A 74 -18.50 -63.86 -10.51
C ALA A 74 -19.07 -62.43 -10.41
N LEU A 75 -20.30 -62.28 -9.91
CA LEU A 75 -20.96 -60.99 -9.74
C LEU A 75 -20.38 -60.21 -8.56
N LEU A 76 -20.04 -60.87 -7.45
CA LEU A 76 -19.30 -60.27 -6.34
C LEU A 76 -17.89 -59.84 -6.75
N LEU A 77 -17.18 -60.65 -7.54
CA LEU A 77 -15.86 -60.30 -8.07
C LEU A 77 -15.94 -59.12 -9.04
N ALA A 78 -16.96 -59.08 -9.91
CA ALA A 78 -17.21 -57.94 -10.79
C ALA A 78 -17.52 -56.67 -9.99
N TRP A 79 -18.38 -56.76 -8.97
CA TRP A 79 -18.66 -55.64 -8.08
C TRP A 79 -17.41 -55.19 -7.32
N ALA A 80 -16.64 -56.12 -6.76
CA ALA A 80 -15.41 -55.81 -6.04
C ALA A 80 -14.32 -55.20 -6.94
N ALA A 81 -14.34 -55.51 -8.25
CA ALA A 81 -13.47 -54.89 -9.24
C ALA A 81 -13.91 -53.48 -9.66
N ILE A 82 -15.19 -53.13 -9.50
CA ILE A 82 -15.75 -51.82 -9.89
C ILE A 82 -15.91 -50.88 -8.66
N GLY A 83 -16.16 -51.42 -7.48
CA GLY A 83 -16.35 -50.66 -6.25
C GLY A 83 -15.04 -50.02 -5.80
N HIS A 84 -15.00 -48.69 -5.75
CA HIS A 84 -13.85 -47.92 -5.29
C HIS A 84 -13.99 -47.58 -3.80
N ILE A 85 -12.89 -47.71 -3.07
CA ILE A 85 -12.71 -47.30 -1.67
C ILE A 85 -11.59 -46.26 -1.65
N ASP A 86 -11.79 -45.19 -0.88
CA ASP A 86 -10.79 -44.13 -0.73
C ASP A 86 -9.65 -44.59 0.19
N GLU A 87 -8.41 -44.35 -0.25
CA GLU A 87 -7.20 -44.57 0.54
C GLU A 87 -6.79 -43.26 1.20
N VAL A 88 -6.87 -43.24 2.53
CA VAL A 88 -6.60 -42.03 3.33
C VAL A 88 -5.36 -42.19 4.19
N VAL A 89 -4.54 -41.14 4.22
CA VAL A 89 -3.47 -40.97 5.22
C VAL A 89 -4.03 -40.11 6.34
N ARG A 90 -3.87 -40.58 7.58
CA ARG A 90 -4.36 -39.88 8.78
C ARG A 90 -3.21 -39.13 9.41
N GLY A 91 -3.46 -37.89 9.82
CA GLY A 91 -2.52 -37.09 10.58
C GLY A 91 -3.21 -36.23 11.62
N ASP A 92 -2.50 -35.96 12.70
CA ASP A 92 -2.97 -35.08 13.78
C ASP A 92 -2.63 -33.63 13.42
N GLY A 93 -3.66 -32.81 13.23
CA GLY A 93 -3.59 -31.41 12.85
C GLY A 93 -3.81 -30.45 14.01
N LYS A 94 -3.13 -29.30 13.97
CA LYS A 94 -3.43 -28.15 14.81
C LYS A 94 -3.76 -26.95 13.95
N VAL A 95 -4.83 -26.23 14.31
CA VAL A 95 -5.22 -24.99 13.64
C VAL A 95 -4.19 -23.91 13.94
N VAL A 96 -3.55 -23.40 12.91
CA VAL A 96 -2.67 -22.23 12.98
C VAL A 96 -3.32 -21.07 12.23
N PRO A 97 -3.07 -19.82 12.66
CA PRO A 97 -3.51 -18.66 11.90
C PRO A 97 -2.93 -18.72 10.48
N SER A 98 -3.76 -18.47 9.46
CA SER A 98 -3.32 -18.40 8.05
C SER A 98 -2.29 -17.30 7.81
N ARG A 99 -2.34 -16.22 8.60
CA ARG A 99 -1.37 -15.14 8.63
C ARG A 99 -0.58 -15.17 9.93
N GLN A 100 0.69 -14.76 9.86
CA GLN A 100 1.51 -14.60 11.06
C GLN A 100 0.85 -13.62 12.04
N VAL A 101 1.08 -13.85 13.34
CA VAL A 101 0.65 -12.96 14.42
C VAL A 101 1.22 -11.56 14.16
N GLN A 102 0.35 -10.56 14.17
CA GLN A 102 0.75 -9.17 13.97
C GLN A 102 1.23 -8.60 15.29
N VAL A 103 2.51 -8.23 15.33
CA VAL A 103 3.12 -7.60 16.51
C VAL A 103 3.09 -6.10 16.32
N ILE A 104 2.40 -5.41 17.23
CA ILE A 104 2.25 -3.96 17.20
C ILE A 104 3.22 -3.36 18.21
N GLN A 105 4.10 -2.51 17.72
CA GLN A 105 5.15 -1.84 18.48
C GLN A 105 4.85 -0.34 18.65
N SER A 106 5.42 0.26 19.69
CA SER A 106 5.42 1.72 19.82
C SER A 106 6.60 2.30 19.05
N LEU A 107 6.38 3.23 18.13
CA LEU A 107 7.49 3.88 17.42
C LEU A 107 8.23 4.87 18.33
N ASP A 108 7.50 5.81 18.93
CA ASP A 108 8.06 6.90 19.74
C ASP A 108 8.08 6.62 21.25
N GLY A 109 7.36 5.59 21.72
CA GLY A 109 7.19 5.32 23.16
C GLY A 109 6.34 6.38 23.87
N GLY A 110 6.28 6.30 25.20
CA GLY A 110 5.60 7.30 26.03
C GLY A 110 4.88 6.69 27.24
N ILE A 111 4.04 7.49 27.88
CA ILE A 111 3.26 7.07 29.05
C ILE A 111 1.91 6.57 28.57
N VAL A 112 1.51 5.36 28.98
CA VAL A 112 0.19 4.81 28.65
C VAL A 112 -0.88 5.60 29.39
N GLN A 113 -1.74 6.29 28.64
CA GLN A 113 -2.86 7.05 29.20
C GLN A 113 -4.09 6.17 29.40
N GLU A 114 -4.40 5.31 28.44
CA GLU A 114 -5.62 4.49 28.44
C GLU A 114 -5.39 3.19 27.66
N ILE A 115 -5.91 2.08 28.18
CA ILE A 115 -5.91 0.76 27.51
C ILE A 115 -7.36 0.40 27.22
N LEU A 116 -7.73 0.33 25.93
CA LEU A 116 -9.12 0.15 25.49
C LEU A 116 -9.48 -1.30 25.18
N VAL A 117 -8.50 -2.21 25.19
CA VAL A 117 -8.67 -3.61 24.82
C VAL A 117 -8.18 -4.57 25.89
N ARG A 118 -8.69 -5.80 25.86
CA ARG A 118 -8.29 -6.89 26.75
C ARG A 118 -7.82 -8.11 25.95
N PRO A 119 -6.92 -8.95 26.49
CA PRO A 119 -6.60 -10.23 25.89
C PRO A 119 -7.87 -11.07 25.66
N GLY A 120 -7.98 -11.68 24.47
CA GLY A 120 -9.14 -12.45 24.01
C GLY A 120 -10.26 -11.62 23.36
N GLN A 121 -10.16 -10.28 23.35
CA GLN A 121 -11.16 -9.43 22.72
C GLN A 121 -10.99 -9.39 21.19
N GLU A 122 -12.11 -9.44 20.45
CA GLU A 122 -12.12 -9.19 19.00
C GLU A 122 -11.98 -7.69 18.72
N VAL A 123 -11.14 -7.35 17.75
CA VAL A 123 -10.85 -5.98 17.33
C VAL A 123 -10.97 -5.84 15.82
N GLN A 124 -11.42 -4.67 15.39
CA GLN A 124 -11.54 -4.31 13.98
C GLN A 124 -10.33 -3.49 13.52
N ALA A 125 -10.01 -3.57 12.22
CA ALA A 125 -8.98 -2.75 11.60
C ALA A 125 -9.29 -1.26 11.81
N GLY A 126 -8.29 -0.50 12.25
CA GLY A 126 -8.40 0.91 12.59
C GLY A 126 -8.92 1.21 14.00
N GLN A 127 -9.42 0.21 14.74
CA GLN A 127 -9.86 0.39 16.13
C GLN A 127 -8.68 0.80 17.02
N VAL A 128 -8.89 1.79 17.88
CA VAL A 128 -7.90 2.22 18.87
C VAL A 128 -7.80 1.16 19.96
N LEU A 129 -6.58 0.70 20.21
CA LEU A 129 -6.26 -0.35 21.17
C LEU A 129 -5.73 0.24 22.48
N LEU A 130 -4.83 1.22 22.35
CA LEU A 130 -4.14 1.86 23.44
C LEU A 130 -3.85 3.32 23.07
N LYS A 131 -3.95 4.21 24.05
CA LYS A 131 -3.57 5.62 23.91
C LYS A 131 -2.35 5.91 24.76
N ILE A 132 -1.37 6.52 24.13
CA ILE A 132 -0.20 7.13 24.78
C ILE A 132 -0.54 8.60 25.01
N ASP A 133 -0.11 9.16 26.14
CA ASP A 133 -0.31 10.57 26.47
C ASP A 133 0.23 11.49 25.36
N PRO A 134 -0.64 12.20 24.62
CA PRO A 134 -0.23 13.03 23.50
C PRO A 134 0.29 14.40 23.94
N THR A 135 0.29 14.74 25.24
CA THR A 135 0.58 16.09 25.74
C THR A 135 1.93 16.61 25.26
N ARG A 136 2.98 15.78 25.29
CA ARG A 136 4.32 16.20 24.82
C ARG A 136 4.34 16.42 23.30
N PHE A 137 3.75 15.51 22.54
CA PHE A 137 3.74 15.58 21.07
C PHE A 137 2.87 16.75 20.57
N SER A 138 1.71 16.96 21.19
CA SER A 138 0.81 18.07 20.89
C SER A 138 1.40 19.43 21.28
N SER A 139 2.16 19.50 22.38
CA SER A 139 2.90 20.72 22.76
C SER A 139 3.93 21.10 21.69
N SER A 140 4.73 20.13 21.21
CA SER A 140 5.72 20.40 20.15
C SER A 140 5.05 20.79 18.82
N LEU A 141 3.93 20.16 18.46
CA LEU A 141 3.15 20.55 17.29
C LEU A 141 2.55 21.95 17.44
N GLY A 142 2.07 22.30 18.64
CA GLY A 142 1.55 23.62 18.97
C GLY A 142 2.61 24.72 18.89
N GLU A 143 3.82 24.46 19.41
CA GLU A 143 4.97 25.36 19.30
C GLU A 143 5.35 25.59 17.83
N ASN A 144 5.47 24.51 17.06
CA ASN A 144 5.74 24.58 15.63
C ASN A 144 4.66 25.37 14.87
N ASN A 145 3.38 25.16 15.19
CA ASN A 145 2.29 25.90 14.56
C ASN A 145 2.32 27.39 14.93
N ALA A 146 2.60 27.72 16.18
CA ALA A 146 2.75 29.11 16.62
C ALA A 146 3.89 29.81 15.89
N GLU A 147 5.05 29.16 15.76
CA GLU A 147 6.19 29.70 15.00
C GLU A 147 5.86 29.84 13.50
N TYR A 148 5.18 28.84 12.92
CA TYR A 148 4.73 28.87 11.54
C TYR A 148 3.80 30.06 11.27
N LEU A 149 2.80 30.30 12.13
CA LEU A 149 1.89 31.44 12.01
C LEU A 149 2.63 32.77 12.13
N ALA A 150 3.56 32.88 13.09
CA ALA A 150 4.42 34.06 13.26
C ALA A 150 5.21 34.39 12.00
N LEU A 151 5.88 33.39 11.42
CA LEU A 151 6.66 33.58 10.20
C LEU A 151 5.77 33.81 8.97
N LEU A 152 4.58 33.22 8.92
CA LEU A 152 3.63 33.43 7.82
C LEU A 152 3.14 34.88 7.78
N ALA A 153 2.80 35.45 8.94
CA ALA A 153 2.42 36.85 9.06
C ALA A 153 3.60 37.78 8.71
N LYS A 154 4.80 37.47 9.22
CA LYS A 154 6.03 38.20 8.88
C LYS A 154 6.35 38.16 7.38
N ALA A 155 6.20 37.01 6.74
CA ALA A 155 6.44 36.85 5.30
C ALA A 155 5.48 37.73 4.48
N ALA A 156 4.19 37.76 4.85
CA ALA A 156 3.22 38.62 4.19
C ALA A 156 3.57 40.12 4.34
N ARG A 157 4.05 40.55 5.53
CA ARG A 157 4.55 41.91 5.72
C ARG A 157 5.78 42.21 4.86
N LEU A 158 6.76 41.32 4.84
CA LEU A 158 7.99 41.49 4.06
C LEU A 158 7.70 41.51 2.55
N GLN A 159 6.76 40.69 2.08
CA GLN A 159 6.28 40.70 0.70
C GLN A 159 5.66 42.06 0.34
N ALA A 160 4.80 42.61 1.20
CA ALA A 160 4.21 43.93 1.02
C ALA A 160 5.29 45.04 0.96
N LEU A 161 6.31 44.98 1.84
CA LEU A 161 7.42 45.93 1.81
C LEU A 161 8.31 45.80 0.56
N ALA A 162 8.53 44.58 0.08
CA ALA A 162 9.36 44.31 -1.09
C ALA A 162 8.71 44.75 -2.42
N THR A 163 7.37 44.67 -2.50
CA THR A 163 6.57 45.04 -3.68
C THR A 163 6.10 46.49 -3.64
N GLY A 164 5.87 47.03 -2.43
CA GLY A 164 5.20 48.31 -2.22
C GLY A 164 3.68 48.19 -2.11
N ASP A 165 3.14 46.97 -2.10
CA ASP A 165 1.69 46.72 -1.97
C ASP A 165 1.20 46.91 -0.52
N ALA A 166 -0.12 47.04 -0.36
CA ALA A 166 -0.73 47.08 0.96
C ALA A 166 -0.61 45.73 1.68
N PHE A 167 -0.33 45.76 2.98
CA PHE A 167 -0.28 44.54 3.79
C PHE A 167 -1.67 43.93 3.97
N VAL A 168 -1.80 42.67 3.54
CA VAL A 168 -3.00 41.85 3.75
C VAL A 168 -2.62 40.69 4.66
N VAL A 169 -3.37 40.53 5.76
CA VAL A 169 -3.14 39.43 6.71
C VAL A 169 -3.61 38.12 6.07
N PRO A 170 -2.79 37.05 6.08
CA PRO A 170 -3.19 35.74 5.56
C PRO A 170 -4.41 35.17 6.29
N GLU A 171 -5.30 34.48 5.57
CA GLU A 171 -6.55 33.94 6.12
C GLU A 171 -6.33 33.00 7.32
N ARG A 172 -5.28 32.16 7.27
CA ARG A 172 -4.94 31.25 8.37
C ARG A 172 -4.57 32.01 9.65
N VAL A 173 -3.79 33.09 9.53
CA VAL A 173 -3.41 33.95 10.67
C VAL A 173 -4.63 34.69 11.22
N LEU A 174 -5.52 35.17 10.35
CA LEU A 174 -6.77 35.82 10.78
C LEU A 174 -7.65 34.91 11.63
N LYS A 175 -7.70 33.60 11.30
CA LYS A 175 -8.52 32.62 12.02
C LYS A 175 -7.87 32.15 13.33
N GLU A 176 -6.58 31.83 13.29
CA GLU A 176 -5.90 31.15 14.41
C GLU A 176 -5.18 32.12 15.36
N ALA A 177 -4.68 33.26 14.87
CA ALA A 177 -3.87 34.20 15.64
C ALA A 177 -4.09 35.67 15.21
N PRO A 178 -5.30 36.24 15.39
CA PRO A 178 -5.62 37.59 14.91
C PRO A 178 -4.75 38.69 15.53
N ALA A 179 -4.35 38.54 16.80
CA ALA A 179 -3.49 39.50 17.50
C ALA A 179 -2.12 39.66 16.82
N LEU A 180 -1.56 38.55 16.32
CA LEU A 180 -0.31 38.56 15.56
C LEU A 180 -0.46 39.29 14.22
N GLY A 181 -1.60 39.11 13.54
CA GLY A 181 -1.93 39.83 12.32
C GLY A 181 -1.95 41.35 12.51
N GLU A 182 -2.53 41.84 13.62
CA GLU A 182 -2.55 43.26 13.96
C GLU A 182 -1.17 43.80 14.36
N GLN A 183 -0.38 43.00 15.08
CA GLN A 183 1.00 43.35 15.41
C GLN A 183 1.84 43.55 14.14
N GLU A 184 1.74 42.63 13.18
CA GLU A 184 2.45 42.74 11.89
C GLU A 184 1.90 43.89 11.03
N ARG A 185 0.60 44.19 11.09
CA ARG A 185 0.03 45.37 10.43
C ARG A 185 0.63 46.66 10.98
N THR A 186 0.74 46.77 12.29
CA THR A 186 1.34 47.94 12.96
C THR A 186 2.81 48.06 12.57
N ALA A 187 3.55 46.94 12.58
CA ALA A 187 4.95 46.92 12.14
C ALA A 187 5.12 47.34 10.67
N TRP A 188 4.21 46.92 9.78
CA TRP A 188 4.18 47.35 8.38
C TRP A 188 3.96 48.87 8.24
N GLN A 189 3.00 49.42 8.98
CA GLN A 189 2.71 50.87 8.96
C GLN A 189 3.92 51.68 9.41
N THR A 190 4.54 51.30 10.54
CA THR A 190 5.76 51.94 11.05
C THR A 190 6.88 51.88 10.03
N ARG A 191 7.16 50.69 9.46
CA ARG A 191 8.25 50.51 8.50
C ARG A 191 8.03 51.28 7.20
N THR A 192 6.78 51.37 6.74
CA THR A 192 6.41 52.17 5.57
C THR A 192 6.58 53.66 5.86
N SER A 193 6.23 54.13 7.06
CA SER A 193 6.46 55.50 7.48
C SER A 193 7.95 55.85 7.54
N GLU A 194 8.79 54.95 8.06
CA GLU A 194 10.26 55.11 8.08
C GLU A 194 10.86 55.21 6.66
N LEU A 195 10.40 54.35 5.74
CA LEU A 195 10.79 54.39 4.33
C LEU A 195 10.42 55.74 3.71
N ASN A 196 9.18 56.18 3.89
CA ASN A 196 8.70 57.46 3.36
C ASN A 196 9.47 58.65 3.94
N ALA A 197 9.76 58.65 5.24
CA ALA A 197 10.57 59.68 5.88
C ALA A 197 11.99 59.75 5.28
N THR A 198 12.63 58.59 5.09
CA THR A 198 13.97 58.49 4.48
C THR A 198 13.98 59.03 3.05
N ILE A 199 12.99 58.63 2.23
CA ILE A 199 12.83 59.13 0.87
C ILE A 199 12.59 60.65 0.86
N ASN A 200 11.78 61.17 1.78
CA ASN A 200 11.50 62.59 1.88
C ASN A 200 12.75 63.42 2.22
N VAL A 201 13.62 62.92 3.11
CA VAL A 201 14.92 63.56 3.39
C VAL A 201 15.79 63.61 2.14
N ALA A 202 15.91 62.50 1.40
CA ALA A 202 16.68 62.46 0.16
C ALA A 202 16.09 63.39 -0.92
N ARG A 203 14.75 63.50 -1.01
CA ARG A 203 14.06 64.42 -1.92
C ARG A 203 14.28 65.88 -1.54
N GLU A 204 14.31 66.22 -0.26
CA GLU A 204 14.59 67.59 0.18
C GLU A 204 16.04 67.99 -0.15
N GLN A 205 17.00 67.06 -0.01
CA GLN A 205 18.38 67.30 -0.46
C GLN A 205 18.46 67.53 -1.97
N LEU A 206 17.72 66.75 -2.77
CA LEU A 206 17.62 66.97 -4.21
C LEU A 206 17.05 68.35 -4.53
N LYS A 207 15.97 68.75 -3.85
CA LYS A 207 15.35 70.06 -4.01
C LYS A 207 16.33 71.18 -3.65
N GLN A 208 17.08 71.05 -2.56
CA GLN A 208 18.10 72.02 -2.16
C GLN A 208 19.16 72.23 -3.26
N ARG A 209 19.65 71.15 -3.90
CA ARG A 209 20.60 71.26 -5.02
C ARG A 209 19.96 71.89 -6.26
N GLN A 210 18.68 71.65 -6.52
CA GLN A 210 17.94 72.32 -7.60
C GLN A 210 17.75 73.82 -7.36
N GLU A 211 17.53 74.24 -6.11
CA GLU A 211 17.50 75.66 -5.73
C GLU A 211 18.89 76.31 -5.90
N GLU A 212 19.96 75.62 -5.49
CA GLU A 212 21.33 76.07 -5.69
C GLU A 212 21.68 76.26 -7.18
N LEU A 213 21.18 75.36 -8.04
CA LEU A 213 21.31 75.50 -9.48
C LEU A 213 20.57 76.75 -9.98
N ARG A 214 19.34 76.99 -9.52
CA ARG A 214 18.56 78.19 -9.90
C ARG A 214 19.27 79.48 -9.48
N GLU A 215 19.87 79.51 -8.30
CA GLU A 215 20.68 80.64 -7.85
C GLU A 215 21.90 80.87 -8.76
N ASN A 216 22.62 79.80 -9.13
CA ASN A 216 23.78 79.90 -10.02
C ASN A 216 23.40 80.28 -11.46
N VAL A 217 22.24 79.85 -11.96
CA VAL A 217 21.71 80.28 -13.25
C VAL A 217 21.50 81.79 -13.26
N ALA A 218 20.90 82.35 -12.21
CA ALA A 218 20.72 83.80 -12.09
C ALA A 218 22.07 84.55 -12.05
N LYS A 219 23.07 84.02 -11.33
CA LYS A 219 24.44 84.56 -11.31
C LYS A 219 25.08 84.53 -12.70
N ARG A 220 24.95 83.42 -13.43
CA ARG A 220 25.42 83.27 -14.82
C ARG A 220 24.75 84.26 -15.74
N ASP A 221 23.43 84.42 -15.65
CA ASP A 221 22.65 85.34 -16.50
C ASP A 221 23.03 86.82 -16.25
N GLN A 222 23.25 87.19 -14.98
CA GLN A 222 23.75 88.51 -14.61
C GLN A 222 25.16 88.77 -15.18
N ALA A 223 26.08 87.81 -15.01
CA ALA A 223 27.44 87.93 -15.54
C ALA A 223 27.48 87.97 -17.07
N ALA A 224 26.65 87.17 -17.74
CA ALA A 224 26.49 87.15 -19.20
C ALA A 224 25.96 88.49 -19.72
N SER A 225 24.96 89.06 -19.04
CA SER A 225 24.43 90.38 -19.38
C SER A 225 25.52 91.46 -19.27
N SER A 226 26.26 91.50 -18.16
CA SER A 226 27.38 92.43 -17.96
C SER A 226 28.48 92.25 -19.01
N CYS A 227 28.91 91.00 -19.27
CA CYS A 227 29.89 90.68 -20.31
C CYS A 227 29.44 91.19 -21.68
N SER A 228 28.17 90.97 -22.05
CA SER A 228 27.63 91.40 -23.35
C SER A 228 27.58 92.92 -23.51
N LEU A 229 27.16 93.65 -22.46
CA LEU A 229 27.05 95.11 -22.47
C LEU A 229 28.44 95.76 -22.54
N THR A 230 29.37 95.34 -21.67
CA THR A 230 30.74 95.89 -21.65
C THR A 230 31.53 95.50 -22.90
N SER A 231 31.30 94.30 -23.45
CA SER A 231 31.91 93.89 -24.73
C SER A 231 31.44 94.78 -25.89
N ARG A 232 30.14 95.09 -25.91
CA ARG A 232 29.57 96.00 -26.91
C ARG A 232 30.11 97.41 -26.76
N GLU A 233 30.23 97.90 -25.53
CA GLU A 233 30.84 99.20 -25.21
C GLU A 233 32.30 99.27 -25.69
N LEU A 234 33.08 98.21 -25.44
CA LEU A 234 34.45 98.11 -25.93
C LEU A 234 34.49 98.15 -27.46
N GLN A 235 33.57 97.47 -28.14
CA GLN A 235 33.51 97.40 -29.60
C GLN A 235 33.24 98.77 -30.25
N VAL A 236 32.34 99.58 -29.66
CA VAL A 236 32.07 100.94 -30.17
C VAL A 236 33.15 101.96 -29.77
N THR A 237 33.79 101.78 -28.61
CA THR A 237 34.82 102.72 -28.12
C THR A 237 36.18 102.51 -28.77
N ARG A 238 36.53 101.27 -29.15
CA ARG A 238 37.80 100.92 -29.80
C ARG A 238 38.16 101.77 -31.04
N PRO A 239 37.26 102.04 -32.02
CA PRO A 239 37.60 102.90 -33.15
C PRO A 239 37.84 104.37 -32.76
N LEU A 240 37.24 104.85 -31.66
CA LEU A 240 37.35 106.25 -31.20
C LEU A 240 38.77 106.61 -30.70
N LEU A 241 39.59 105.61 -30.38
CA LEU A 241 41.02 105.80 -30.06
C LEU A 241 41.79 106.36 -31.28
N LYS A 242 41.47 105.91 -32.50
CA LYS A 242 42.15 106.36 -33.73
C LYS A 242 41.90 107.83 -34.03
N SER A 243 40.72 108.34 -33.66
CA SER A 243 40.37 109.76 -33.79
C SER A 243 40.80 110.61 -32.59
N GLY A 244 41.47 110.03 -31.59
CA GLY A 244 41.91 110.74 -30.38
C GLY A 244 40.79 111.12 -29.41
N ALA A 245 39.57 110.60 -29.60
CA ALA A 245 38.39 110.98 -28.82
C ALA A 245 38.27 110.23 -27.48
N VAL A 246 39.13 109.23 -27.24
CA VAL A 246 39.21 108.49 -25.97
C VAL A 246 40.66 108.15 -25.63
N SER A 247 40.97 108.01 -24.33
CA SER A 247 42.31 107.63 -23.84
C SER A 247 42.56 106.13 -23.93
N GLU A 248 43.81 105.73 -24.21
CA GLU A 248 44.25 104.33 -24.19
C GLU A 248 44.04 103.65 -22.82
N VAL A 249 44.18 104.41 -21.73
CA VAL A 249 43.94 103.93 -20.36
C VAL A 249 42.48 103.48 -20.19
N GLU A 250 41.53 104.21 -20.77
CA GLU A 250 40.10 103.84 -20.69
C GLU A 250 39.81 102.59 -21.51
N LEU A 251 40.47 102.42 -22.66
CA LEU A 251 40.35 101.20 -23.46
C LEU A 251 40.88 99.97 -22.71
N LEU A 252 42.04 100.09 -22.05
CA LEU A 252 42.61 99.02 -21.23
C LEU A 252 41.72 98.68 -20.02
N ARG A 253 41.10 99.70 -19.41
CA ARG A 253 40.13 99.52 -18.33
C ARG A 253 38.92 98.72 -18.81
N LEU A 254 38.32 99.10 -19.94
CA LEU A 254 37.21 98.35 -20.55
C LEU A 254 37.61 96.92 -20.91
N GLN A 255 38.79 96.71 -21.51
CA GLN A 255 39.26 95.36 -21.84
C GLN A 255 39.37 94.46 -20.61
N ARG A 256 39.91 94.99 -19.50
CA ARG A 256 39.98 94.27 -18.22
C ARG A 256 38.60 93.99 -17.65
N ASP A 257 37.66 94.95 -17.75
CA ASP A 257 36.29 94.77 -17.27
C ASP A 257 35.53 93.72 -18.11
N VAL A 258 35.71 93.68 -19.44
CA VAL A 258 35.23 92.59 -20.32
C VAL A 258 35.82 91.26 -19.89
N ALA A 259 37.14 91.18 -19.75
CA ALA A 259 37.81 89.93 -19.36
C ALA A 259 37.31 89.42 -17.99
N ARG A 260 37.04 90.33 -17.05
CA ARG A 260 36.46 90.01 -15.75
C ARG A 260 35.04 89.46 -15.87
N PHE A 261 34.09 90.20 -16.46
CA PHE A 261 32.69 89.76 -16.52
C PHE A 261 32.49 88.50 -17.36
N CYS A 262 33.20 88.37 -18.48
CA CYS A 262 33.15 87.15 -19.29
C CYS A 262 33.86 85.97 -18.59
N GLY A 263 34.87 86.25 -17.77
CA GLY A 263 35.48 85.26 -16.87
C GLY A 263 34.51 84.79 -15.79
N ASP A 264 33.81 85.72 -15.13
CA ASP A 264 32.79 85.42 -14.12
C ASP A 264 31.64 84.59 -14.70
N GLN A 265 31.21 84.88 -15.94
CA GLN A 265 30.23 84.06 -16.67
C GLN A 265 30.73 82.62 -16.82
N LYS A 266 31.95 82.42 -17.35
CA LYS A 266 32.52 81.07 -17.54
C LYS A 266 32.73 80.33 -16.21
N ALA A 267 33.09 81.05 -15.15
CA ALA A 267 33.21 80.48 -13.81
C ALA A 267 31.85 80.01 -13.26
N ALA A 268 30.79 80.79 -13.49
CA ALA A 268 29.43 80.40 -13.13
C ALA A 268 28.94 79.20 -13.95
N GLU A 269 29.23 79.15 -15.25
CA GLU A 269 28.92 77.99 -16.11
C GLU A 269 29.62 76.72 -15.61
N ALA A 270 30.92 76.78 -15.30
CA ALA A 270 31.64 75.63 -14.74
C ALA A 270 31.10 75.19 -13.35
N GLN A 271 30.55 76.12 -12.57
CA GLN A 271 29.88 75.80 -11.31
C GLN A 271 28.52 75.12 -11.55
N MET A 272 27.77 75.55 -12.57
CA MET A 272 26.51 74.91 -12.95
C MET A 272 26.72 73.43 -13.32
N ASP A 273 27.76 73.10 -14.09
CA ASP A 273 28.07 71.72 -14.46
C ASP A 273 28.36 70.83 -13.23
N ARG A 274 29.08 71.37 -12.24
CA ARG A 274 29.33 70.70 -10.95
C ARG A 274 28.03 70.45 -10.17
N ILE A 275 27.14 71.44 -10.13
CA ILE A 275 25.85 71.32 -9.43
C ILE A 275 24.93 70.34 -10.15
N GLN A 276 24.90 70.32 -11.49
CA GLN A 276 24.14 69.33 -12.25
C GLN A 276 24.61 67.90 -11.97
N SER A 277 25.92 67.68 -11.88
CA SER A 277 26.48 66.38 -11.47
C SER A 277 26.03 66.00 -10.05
N SER A 278 26.05 66.95 -9.13
CA SER A 278 25.52 66.78 -7.76
C SER A 278 24.01 66.49 -7.72
N ILE A 279 23.21 67.06 -8.63
CA ILE A 279 21.78 66.77 -8.76
C ILE A 279 21.58 65.33 -9.22
N SER A 280 22.35 64.87 -10.22
CA SER A 280 22.31 63.48 -10.69
C SER A 280 22.68 62.48 -9.60
N GLU A 281 23.67 62.83 -8.76
CA GLU A 281 24.03 62.04 -7.57
C GLU A 281 22.89 62.01 -6.55
N ALA A 282 22.30 63.17 -6.23
CA ALA A 282 21.15 63.25 -5.32
C ALA A 282 19.92 62.48 -5.82
N GLN A 283 19.64 62.50 -7.13
CA GLN A 283 18.60 61.68 -7.75
C GLN A 283 18.87 60.18 -7.57
N SER A 284 20.12 59.76 -7.80
CA SER A 284 20.54 58.38 -7.58
C SER A 284 20.38 57.99 -6.10
N LYS A 285 20.66 58.90 -5.16
CA LYS A 285 20.48 58.67 -3.72
C LYS A 285 19.02 58.47 -3.31
N VAL A 286 18.07 59.16 -3.95
CA VAL A 286 16.64 58.93 -3.74
C VAL A 286 16.26 57.51 -4.15
N GLN A 287 16.69 57.07 -5.33
CA GLN A 287 16.42 55.71 -5.83
C GLN A 287 17.11 54.64 -4.99
N GLU A 288 18.37 54.87 -4.59
CA GLU A 288 19.15 53.96 -3.75
C GLU A 288 18.46 53.72 -2.40
N SER A 289 17.90 54.78 -1.79
CA SER A 289 17.22 54.70 -0.50
C SER A 289 15.98 53.79 -0.56
N GLU A 290 15.21 53.84 -1.66
CA GLU A 290 14.08 52.94 -1.91
C GLU A 290 14.54 51.49 -2.19
N LEU A 291 15.55 51.33 -3.04
CA LEU A 291 16.10 50.02 -3.41
C LEU A 291 16.71 49.29 -2.21
N ASN A 292 17.44 49.98 -1.34
CA ASN A 292 18.06 49.38 -0.16
C ASN A 292 17.02 48.74 0.77
N ILE A 293 15.92 49.44 1.05
CA ILE A 293 14.86 48.91 1.92
C ILE A 293 14.12 47.75 1.25
N ARG A 294 13.83 47.84 -0.06
CA ARG A 294 13.19 46.74 -0.79
C ARG A 294 14.08 45.51 -0.89
N ASN A 295 15.36 45.68 -1.16
CA ASN A 295 16.32 44.56 -1.25
C ASN A 295 16.50 43.89 0.11
N GLN A 296 16.58 44.67 1.19
CA GLN A 296 16.60 44.13 2.55
C GLN A 296 15.35 43.30 2.85
N ALA A 297 14.16 43.83 2.51
CA ALA A 297 12.90 43.09 2.68
C ALA A 297 12.86 41.78 1.85
N ARG A 298 13.40 41.79 0.63
CA ARG A 298 13.52 40.58 -0.22
C ARG A 298 14.46 39.54 0.37
N SER A 299 15.61 39.97 0.91
CA SER A 299 16.57 39.06 1.56
C SER A 299 15.92 38.39 2.78
N GLU A 300 15.33 39.19 3.68
CA GLU A 300 14.64 38.68 4.86
C GLU A 300 13.45 37.78 4.50
N LEU A 301 12.74 38.09 3.41
CA LEU A 301 11.64 37.28 2.91
C LEU A 301 12.14 35.91 2.43
N SER A 302 13.25 35.87 1.69
CA SER A 302 13.85 34.61 1.22
C SER A 302 14.25 33.71 2.39
N GLU A 303 14.88 34.26 3.41
CA GLU A 303 15.21 33.54 4.65
C GLU A 303 13.96 33.07 5.39
N THR A 304 12.94 33.92 5.50
CA THR A 304 11.67 33.60 6.16
C THR A 304 10.93 32.48 5.42
N ASN A 305 10.90 32.51 4.08
CA ASN A 305 10.29 31.47 3.25
C ASN A 305 11.04 30.13 3.38
N THR A 306 12.37 30.17 3.49
CA THR A 306 13.17 28.96 3.71
C THR A 306 12.82 28.33 5.06
N LYS A 307 12.71 29.14 6.13
CA LYS A 307 12.25 28.67 7.45
C LYS A 307 10.82 28.14 7.43
N LEU A 308 9.91 28.83 6.73
CA LEU A 308 8.52 28.37 6.55
C LEU A 308 8.44 27.02 5.85
N ALA A 309 9.26 26.79 4.82
CA ALA A 309 9.32 25.49 4.14
C ALA A 309 9.78 24.39 5.12
N THR A 310 10.83 24.64 5.89
CA THR A 310 11.32 23.69 6.91
C THR A 310 10.27 23.42 8.00
N LEU A 311 9.60 24.46 8.50
CA LEU A 311 8.55 24.31 9.52
C LEU A 311 7.35 23.54 9.00
N ARG A 312 6.99 23.71 7.71
CA ARG A 312 5.90 22.96 7.09
C ARG A 312 6.20 21.46 7.03
N GLU A 313 7.43 21.09 6.66
CA GLU A 313 7.84 19.68 6.65
C GLU A 313 7.91 19.10 8.07
N SER A 314 8.42 19.85 9.04
CA SER A 314 8.45 19.39 10.44
C SER A 314 7.05 19.30 11.04
N GLN A 315 6.11 20.15 10.63
CA GLN A 315 4.71 20.07 11.03
C GLN A 315 4.08 18.73 10.63
N LEU A 316 4.35 18.24 9.41
CA LEU A 316 3.86 16.93 8.95
C LEU A 316 4.40 15.80 9.84
N ALA A 317 5.70 15.81 10.15
CA ALA A 317 6.31 14.82 11.01
C ALA A 317 5.78 14.86 12.45
N LEU A 318 5.57 16.06 13.01
CA LEU A 318 5.01 16.25 14.36
C LEU A 318 3.53 15.83 14.43
N ALA A 319 2.74 16.15 13.40
CA ALA A 319 1.36 15.70 13.30
C ALA A 319 1.27 14.17 13.23
N ASP A 320 2.20 13.52 12.54
CA ASP A 320 2.28 12.07 12.50
C ASP A 320 2.59 11.46 13.86
N ARG A 321 3.51 12.05 14.64
CA ARG A 321 3.79 11.61 16.02
C ARG A 321 2.56 11.72 16.92
N VAL A 322 1.79 12.81 16.81
CA VAL A 322 0.54 12.96 17.56
C VAL A 322 -0.47 11.88 17.15
N ARG A 323 -0.58 11.58 15.84
CA ARG A 323 -1.45 10.52 15.32
C ARG A 323 -1.04 9.13 15.80
N LEU A 324 0.27 8.86 15.86
CA LEU A 324 0.84 7.58 16.32
C LEU A 324 0.80 7.40 17.84
N ALA A 325 0.48 8.44 18.61
CA ALA A 325 0.17 8.30 20.04
C ALA A 325 -1.07 7.41 20.27
N GLU A 326 -1.98 7.32 19.29
CA GLU A 326 -3.06 6.35 19.28
C GLU A 326 -2.66 5.08 18.54
N VAL A 327 -2.45 4.00 19.28
CA VAL A 327 -2.09 2.70 18.73
C VAL A 327 -3.35 2.02 18.20
N ARG A 328 -3.39 1.73 16.89
CA ARG A 328 -4.56 1.17 16.20
C ARG A 328 -4.27 -0.23 15.64
N ALA A 329 -5.30 -1.05 15.52
CA ALA A 329 -5.19 -2.37 14.90
C ALA A 329 -4.98 -2.26 13.37
N PRO A 330 -3.96 -2.92 12.78
CA PRO A 330 -3.77 -2.93 11.33
C PRO A 330 -4.76 -3.88 10.62
N VAL A 331 -5.27 -4.90 11.31
CA VAL A 331 -6.14 -5.94 10.76
C VAL A 331 -7.26 -6.30 11.74
N ASN A 332 -8.34 -6.89 11.23
CA ASN A 332 -9.36 -7.53 12.06
C ASN A 332 -8.77 -8.78 12.72
N GLY A 333 -9.02 -8.99 14.01
CA GLY A 333 -8.45 -10.13 14.71
C GLY A 333 -8.81 -10.19 16.18
N THR A 334 -8.17 -11.10 16.89
CA THR A 334 -8.31 -11.25 18.35
C THR A 334 -7.00 -10.89 19.02
N VAL A 335 -7.07 -10.10 20.10
CA VAL A 335 -5.89 -9.74 20.89
C VAL A 335 -5.37 -10.98 21.62
N LYS A 336 -4.13 -11.40 21.31
CA LYS A 336 -3.49 -12.58 21.93
C LYS A 336 -2.83 -12.22 23.25
N THR A 337 -1.90 -11.27 23.20
CA THR A 337 -1.09 -10.86 24.35
C THR A 337 -1.01 -9.35 24.40
N LEU A 338 -1.09 -8.80 25.60
CA LEU A 338 -0.90 -7.39 25.87
C LEU A 338 0.30 -7.26 26.82
N PHE A 339 1.43 -6.78 26.31
CA PHE A 339 2.70 -6.73 27.04
C PHE A 339 2.71 -5.62 28.11
N ASN A 340 1.99 -4.52 27.86
CA ASN A 340 1.90 -3.38 28.77
C ASN A 340 0.47 -3.19 29.28
N ASN A 341 0.14 -3.81 30.42
CA ASN A 341 -1.20 -3.80 31.02
C ASN A 341 -1.42 -2.72 32.09
N THR A 342 -0.44 -1.85 32.34
CA THR A 342 -0.48 -0.84 33.39
C THR A 342 -0.72 0.56 32.83
N VAL A 343 -1.86 1.15 33.17
CA VAL A 343 -2.12 2.58 32.92
C VAL A 343 -1.15 3.42 33.76
N GLY A 344 -0.53 4.43 33.15
CA GLY A 344 0.57 5.21 33.73
C GLY A 344 1.95 4.56 33.60
N GLY A 345 2.03 3.33 33.07
CA GLY A 345 3.29 2.68 32.74
C GLY A 345 4.00 3.34 31.56
N VAL A 346 5.33 3.21 31.50
CA VAL A 346 6.15 3.74 30.41
C VAL A 346 6.41 2.66 29.37
N VAL A 347 6.15 2.97 28.11
CA VAL A 347 6.48 2.15 26.94
C VAL A 347 7.75 2.71 26.31
N GLN A 348 8.74 1.85 26.06
CA GLN A 348 9.95 2.24 25.36
C GLN A 348 9.73 2.22 23.83
N PRO A 349 10.42 3.10 23.08
CA PRO A 349 10.46 3.04 21.62
C PRO A 349 10.90 1.66 21.11
N GLY A 350 10.23 1.17 20.06
CA GLY A 350 10.52 -0.12 19.40
C GLY A 350 10.10 -1.37 20.19
N LYS A 351 9.42 -1.23 21.34
CA LYS A 351 8.94 -2.37 22.11
C LYS A 351 7.54 -2.81 21.70
N ASP A 352 7.34 -4.12 21.75
CA ASP A 352 6.06 -4.78 21.49
C ASP A 352 5.04 -4.38 22.55
N ILE A 353 3.86 -3.95 22.12
CA ILE A 353 2.76 -3.55 23.01
C ILE A 353 1.66 -4.61 22.97
N ILE A 354 1.25 -5.02 21.77
CA ILE A 354 0.07 -5.87 21.54
C ILE A 354 0.36 -6.87 20.42
N GLU A 355 -0.03 -8.12 20.62
CA GLU A 355 -0.10 -9.13 19.58
C GLU A 355 -1.54 -9.35 19.12
N ILE A 356 -1.81 -9.28 17.82
CA ILE A 356 -3.11 -9.58 17.23
C ILE A 356 -3.00 -10.82 16.35
N VAL A 357 -3.91 -11.77 16.57
CA VAL A 357 -4.10 -12.91 15.68
C VAL A 357 -5.17 -12.54 14.65
N PRO A 358 -4.82 -12.45 13.35
CA PRO A 358 -5.79 -12.09 12.31
C PRO A 358 -6.95 -13.09 12.26
N LYS A 359 -8.16 -12.56 12.07
CA LYS A 359 -9.36 -13.37 11.80
C LYS A 359 -9.51 -13.45 10.28
N ASP A 360 -9.16 -14.60 9.71
CA ASP A 360 -9.23 -14.87 8.28
C ASP A 360 -10.37 -15.88 7.98
N ASP A 361 -10.88 -15.85 6.74
CA ASP A 361 -12.00 -16.70 6.28
C ASP A 361 -11.60 -18.14 5.95
N THR A 362 -10.28 -18.42 5.88
CA THR A 362 -9.72 -19.75 5.60
C THR A 362 -8.75 -20.11 6.71
N LEU A 363 -8.77 -21.37 7.15
CA LEU A 363 -7.88 -21.82 8.21
C LEU A 363 -6.74 -22.64 7.61
N LEU A 364 -5.57 -22.53 8.23
CA LEU A 364 -4.42 -23.34 7.90
C LEU A 364 -4.19 -24.33 9.03
N LEU A 365 -4.06 -25.61 8.71
CA LEU A 365 -3.79 -26.66 9.68
C LEU A 365 -2.39 -27.20 9.45
N GLU A 366 -1.59 -27.25 10.52
CA GLU A 366 -0.32 -27.97 10.53
C GLU A 366 -0.58 -29.40 10.99
N VAL A 367 -0.49 -30.33 10.05
CA VAL A 367 -0.79 -31.76 10.22
C VAL A 367 0.52 -32.52 10.36
N LYS A 368 0.63 -33.29 11.44
CA LYS A 368 1.74 -34.21 11.67
C LYS A 368 1.45 -35.53 10.94
N VAL A 369 2.29 -35.85 9.96
CA VAL A 369 2.20 -37.10 9.18
C VAL A 369 3.42 -37.97 9.44
N GLN A 370 3.22 -39.28 9.51
CA GLN A 370 4.31 -40.22 9.74
C GLN A 370 5.22 -40.34 8.50
N PRO A 371 6.55 -40.48 8.67
CA PRO A 371 7.50 -40.60 7.56
C PRO A 371 7.21 -41.76 6.60
N ARG A 372 6.54 -42.82 7.08
CA ARG A 372 6.16 -43.97 6.25
C ARG A 372 5.11 -43.64 5.18
N ASP A 373 4.32 -42.60 5.39
CA ASP A 373 3.18 -42.24 4.55
C ASP A 373 3.45 -41.02 3.65
N ILE A 374 4.60 -40.35 3.82
CA ILE A 374 4.95 -39.12 3.09
C ILE A 374 5.05 -39.32 1.58
N GLY A 375 5.49 -40.51 1.13
CA GLY A 375 5.68 -40.82 -0.28
C GLY A 375 4.38 -40.84 -1.11
N PHE A 376 3.22 -40.82 -0.45
CA PHE A 376 1.90 -40.79 -1.10
C PHE A 376 1.26 -39.39 -1.11
N LEU A 377 1.89 -38.42 -0.42
CA LEU A 377 1.38 -37.07 -0.30
C LEU A 377 1.93 -36.14 -1.39
N HIS A 378 1.04 -35.35 -1.98
CA HIS A 378 1.38 -34.35 -2.99
C HIS A 378 0.59 -33.05 -2.72
N PRO A 379 1.12 -31.89 -3.12
CA PRO A 379 0.35 -30.65 -3.11
C PRO A 379 -0.95 -30.79 -3.92
N GLU A 380 -1.99 -30.04 -3.55
CA GLU A 380 -3.33 -30.02 -4.14
C GLU A 380 -4.21 -31.26 -3.91
N GLN A 381 -3.76 -32.23 -3.10
CA GLN A 381 -4.61 -33.36 -2.69
C GLN A 381 -5.77 -32.89 -1.80
N GLN A 382 -6.95 -33.48 -2.00
CA GLN A 382 -8.11 -33.25 -1.15
C GLN A 382 -7.89 -33.89 0.22
N ALA A 383 -8.29 -33.17 1.26
CA ALA A 383 -8.20 -33.59 2.64
C ALA A 383 -9.53 -33.30 3.35
N GLU A 384 -9.95 -34.23 4.20
CA GLU A 384 -11.11 -34.06 5.07
C GLU A 384 -10.61 -33.75 6.49
N VAL A 385 -11.00 -32.60 7.03
CA VAL A 385 -10.58 -32.10 8.35
C VAL A 385 -11.69 -32.30 9.35
N LYS A 386 -11.43 -33.06 10.42
CA LYS A 386 -12.38 -33.39 11.49
C LYS A 386 -11.93 -32.75 12.79
N PHE A 387 -12.60 -31.70 13.24
CA PHE A 387 -12.23 -31.00 14.47
C PHE A 387 -12.63 -31.82 15.69
N THR A 388 -11.70 -32.07 16.61
CA THR A 388 -11.99 -32.90 17.80
C THR A 388 -12.89 -32.19 18.81
N ALA A 389 -12.97 -30.86 18.74
CA ALA A 389 -13.83 -30.04 19.59
C ALA A 389 -15.33 -30.14 19.24
N TYR A 390 -15.67 -30.64 18.04
CA TYR A 390 -17.04 -30.80 17.56
C TYR A 390 -17.29 -32.28 17.19
N ASP A 391 -18.50 -32.78 17.45
CA ASP A 391 -18.84 -34.16 17.08
C ASP A 391 -19.00 -34.26 15.55
N PHE A 392 -18.03 -34.92 14.91
CA PHE A 392 -17.98 -35.10 13.45
C PHE A 392 -19.17 -35.90 12.91
N SER A 393 -19.84 -36.71 13.73
CA SER A 393 -21.02 -37.49 13.29
C SER A 393 -22.25 -36.60 13.10
N ILE A 394 -22.27 -35.45 13.79
CA ILE A 394 -23.37 -34.50 13.78
C ILE A 394 -23.07 -33.34 12.81
N TYR A 395 -21.85 -32.80 12.87
CA TYR A 395 -21.50 -31.58 12.15
C TYR A 395 -20.68 -31.82 10.87
N GLY A 396 -20.27 -33.06 10.60
CA GLY A 396 -19.46 -33.43 9.44
C GLY A 396 -18.00 -32.98 9.54
N GLY A 397 -17.23 -33.31 8.50
CA GLY A 397 -15.87 -32.82 8.29
C GLY A 397 -15.85 -31.59 7.38
N LEU A 398 -14.76 -30.84 7.43
CA LEU A 398 -14.51 -29.70 6.56
C LEU A 398 -13.57 -30.11 5.43
N GLU A 399 -13.94 -29.78 4.19
CA GLU A 399 -13.08 -30.02 3.04
C GLU A 399 -11.91 -29.03 3.03
N GLY A 400 -10.72 -29.55 2.70
CA GLY A 400 -9.50 -28.77 2.55
C GLY A 400 -8.56 -29.36 1.52
N LYS A 401 -7.47 -28.66 1.25
CA LYS A 401 -6.44 -29.05 0.29
C LYS A 401 -5.05 -28.97 0.89
N VAL A 402 -4.18 -29.90 0.52
CA VAL A 402 -2.77 -29.86 0.89
C VAL A 402 -2.10 -28.71 0.15
N GLU A 403 -1.68 -27.67 0.86
CA GLU A 403 -1.01 -26.50 0.29
C GLU A 403 0.51 -26.71 0.22
N GLN A 404 1.10 -27.22 1.30
CA GLN A 404 2.54 -27.38 1.40
C GLN A 404 2.92 -28.61 2.21
N ILE A 405 3.96 -29.32 1.77
CA ILE A 405 4.57 -30.42 2.49
C ILE A 405 5.95 -29.97 2.97
N GLY A 406 6.26 -30.16 4.26
CA GLY A 406 7.57 -29.85 4.83
C GLY A 406 8.69 -30.63 4.14
N ALA A 407 9.82 -29.96 3.88
CA ALA A 407 10.95 -30.57 3.18
C ALA A 407 11.74 -31.58 4.05
N ASP A 408 11.58 -31.51 5.38
CA ASP A 408 12.32 -32.33 6.33
C ASP A 408 11.44 -32.80 7.49
N THR A 409 11.91 -33.81 8.21
CA THR A 409 11.25 -34.42 9.36
C THR A 409 11.60 -33.63 10.63
N ILE A 410 10.60 -33.36 11.46
CA ILE A 410 10.77 -32.74 12.77
C ILE A 410 10.58 -33.82 13.84
N THR A 411 11.44 -33.81 14.84
CA THR A 411 11.41 -34.77 15.95
C THR A 411 10.75 -34.12 17.17
N ASP A 412 9.74 -34.78 17.76
CA ASP A 412 9.15 -34.34 19.02
C ASP A 412 10.11 -34.51 20.20
N GLU A 413 9.81 -33.91 21.35
CA GLU A 413 10.52 -34.13 22.62
C GLU A 413 10.54 -35.61 23.03
N LYS A 414 9.62 -36.42 22.50
CA LYS A 414 9.50 -37.87 22.70
C LYS A 414 10.29 -38.73 21.71
N GLY A 415 11.06 -38.12 20.79
CA GLY A 415 11.87 -38.85 19.80
C GLY A 415 11.12 -39.38 18.58
N ASN A 416 9.82 -39.07 18.44
CA ASN A 416 9.03 -39.45 17.27
C ASN A 416 9.25 -38.45 16.14
N ALA A 417 9.65 -38.95 14.97
CA ALA A 417 9.88 -38.14 13.78
C ALA A 417 8.59 -38.04 12.94
N PHE A 418 8.18 -36.83 12.55
CA PHE A 418 7.02 -36.55 11.72
C PHE A 418 7.28 -35.43 10.69
N TYR A 419 6.59 -35.47 9.56
CA TYR A 419 6.54 -34.38 8.59
C TYR A 419 5.40 -33.43 8.93
N ILE A 420 5.63 -32.13 8.78
CA ILE A 420 4.56 -31.13 8.89
C ILE A 420 3.98 -30.87 7.50
N VAL A 421 2.69 -31.13 7.35
CA VAL A 421 1.92 -30.91 6.13
C VAL A 421 0.89 -29.81 6.42
N ARG A 422 0.89 -28.77 5.61
CA ARG A 422 -0.03 -27.65 5.72
C ARG A 422 -1.26 -27.90 4.86
N VAL A 423 -2.42 -27.94 5.50
CA VAL A 423 -3.71 -28.15 4.84
C VAL A 423 -4.57 -26.91 5.03
N ARG A 424 -5.04 -26.33 3.92
CA ARG A 424 -5.91 -25.16 3.93
C ARG A 424 -7.36 -25.59 3.76
N THR A 425 -8.26 -25.07 4.58
CA THR A 425 -9.70 -25.33 4.48
C THR A 425 -10.39 -24.31 3.60
N ASP A 426 -11.47 -24.72 2.93
CA ASP A 426 -12.23 -23.82 2.05
C ASP A 426 -13.10 -22.81 2.82
N ARG A 427 -13.43 -23.11 4.08
CA ARG A 427 -14.18 -22.23 5.00
C ARG A 427 -13.56 -22.21 6.39
N SER A 428 -13.98 -21.29 7.25
CA SER A 428 -13.54 -21.17 8.65
C SER A 428 -14.60 -21.59 9.68
N THR A 429 -15.76 -22.04 9.23
CA THR A 429 -16.89 -22.50 10.06
C THR A 429 -17.25 -23.96 9.75
N VAL A 430 -17.82 -24.65 10.74
CA VAL A 430 -18.22 -26.07 10.64
C VAL A 430 -19.70 -26.23 10.94
N GLY A 431 -20.37 -27.06 10.13
CA GLY A 431 -21.79 -27.39 10.24
C GLY A 431 -22.73 -26.27 9.74
N ASP A 432 -24.03 -26.59 9.67
CA ASP A 432 -25.07 -25.65 9.20
C ASP A 432 -25.32 -24.47 10.15
N MET A 433 -24.74 -24.49 11.35
CA MET A 433 -24.86 -23.43 12.38
C MET A 433 -23.66 -22.48 12.44
N ASP A 434 -22.73 -22.57 11.48
CA ASP A 434 -21.54 -21.71 11.38
C ASP A 434 -20.72 -21.61 12.68
N LEU A 435 -20.37 -22.77 13.26
CA LEU A 435 -19.59 -22.79 14.50
C LEU A 435 -18.15 -22.26 14.26
N PRO A 436 -17.67 -21.28 15.04
CA PRO A 436 -16.39 -20.64 14.81
C PRO A 436 -15.21 -21.50 15.28
N ILE A 437 -14.22 -21.69 14.40
CA ILE A 437 -12.97 -22.38 14.74
C ILE A 437 -11.92 -21.35 15.18
N ILE A 438 -11.24 -21.62 16.30
CA ILE A 438 -10.22 -20.72 16.88
C ILE A 438 -8.83 -21.34 16.69
N PRO A 439 -7.80 -20.55 16.35
CA PRO A 439 -6.42 -21.02 16.33
C PRO A 439 -6.03 -21.72 17.64
N GLY A 440 -5.37 -22.87 17.52
CA GLY A 440 -5.01 -23.71 18.65
C GLY A 440 -5.87 -24.95 18.84
N MET A 441 -7.04 -25.04 18.19
CA MET A 441 -7.84 -26.28 18.16
C MET A 441 -7.08 -27.43 17.48
N VAL A 442 -7.38 -28.65 17.90
CA VAL A 442 -6.83 -29.89 17.32
C VAL A 442 -7.87 -30.49 16.37
N ALA A 443 -7.40 -31.06 15.27
CA ALA A 443 -8.23 -31.74 14.28
C ALA A 443 -7.53 -33.00 13.79
N GLU A 444 -8.30 -34.02 13.43
CA GLU A 444 -7.80 -35.18 12.70
C GLU A 444 -7.98 -34.91 11.21
N VAL A 445 -6.91 -35.01 10.42
CA VAL A 445 -6.95 -34.72 8.99
C VAL A 445 -6.72 -35.99 8.18
N HIS A 446 -7.65 -36.30 7.30
CA HIS A 446 -7.63 -37.45 6.41
C HIS A 446 -7.32 -36.98 5.00
N VAL A 447 -6.09 -37.16 4.54
CA VAL A 447 -5.69 -36.78 3.17
C VAL A 447 -5.99 -37.93 2.21
N LEU A 448 -6.75 -37.67 1.15
CA LEU A 448 -7.08 -38.65 0.12
C LEU A 448 -5.90 -38.84 -0.82
N THR A 449 -5.24 -40.00 -0.72
CA THR A 449 -4.04 -40.34 -1.49
C THR A 449 -4.31 -41.17 -2.74
N GLY A 450 -5.49 -41.77 -2.85
CA GLY A 450 -5.90 -42.51 -4.03
C GLY A 450 -7.23 -43.24 -3.84
N LYS A 451 -7.67 -43.96 -4.88
CA LYS A 451 -8.83 -44.85 -4.84
C LYS A 451 -8.38 -46.26 -5.21
N ARG A 452 -8.78 -47.25 -4.43
CA ARG A 452 -8.52 -48.67 -4.71
C ARG A 452 -9.81 -49.44 -4.84
N THR A 453 -9.80 -50.52 -5.62
CA THR A 453 -10.97 -51.39 -5.71
C THR A 453 -11.05 -52.32 -4.50
N VAL A 454 -12.26 -52.74 -4.12
CA VAL A 454 -12.46 -53.70 -3.01
C VAL A 454 -11.63 -54.97 -3.25
N LEU A 455 -11.54 -55.43 -4.50
CA LEU A 455 -10.75 -56.58 -4.90
C LEU A 455 -9.25 -56.38 -4.61
N GLN A 456 -8.70 -55.21 -4.94
CA GLN A 456 -7.30 -54.88 -4.65
C GLN A 456 -7.02 -54.80 -3.14
N TYR A 457 -7.96 -54.28 -2.35
CA TYR A 457 -7.83 -54.23 -0.89
C TYR A 457 -7.77 -55.64 -0.28
N LEU A 458 -8.68 -56.54 -0.69
CA LEU A 458 -8.75 -57.92 -0.21
C LEU A 458 -7.54 -58.78 -0.65
N LEU A 459 -7.01 -58.55 -1.85
CA LEU A 459 -5.85 -59.30 -2.38
C LEU A 459 -4.50 -58.79 -1.86
N LYS A 460 -4.43 -57.58 -1.27
CA LYS A 460 -3.20 -56.97 -0.74
C LYS A 460 -2.39 -57.88 0.21
N PRO A 461 -2.97 -58.55 1.23
CA PRO A 461 -2.21 -59.45 2.11
C PRO A 461 -1.66 -60.68 1.38
N ILE A 462 -2.39 -61.23 0.41
CA ILE A 462 -1.95 -62.39 -0.39
C ILE A 462 -0.78 -62.00 -1.31
N LEU A 463 -0.89 -60.83 -1.95
CA LEU A 463 0.17 -60.29 -2.81
C LEU A 463 1.44 -59.96 -2.02
N ARG A 464 1.30 -59.31 -0.85
CA ARG A 464 2.43 -59.01 0.06
C ARG A 464 3.10 -60.27 0.59
N ALA A 465 2.33 -61.30 0.94
CA ALA A 465 2.90 -62.56 1.39
C ALA A 465 3.70 -63.25 0.28
N ARG A 466 3.24 -63.20 -0.98
CA ARG A 466 3.98 -63.76 -2.13
C ARG A 466 5.28 -63.00 -2.42
N GLU A 467 5.27 -61.68 -2.34
CA GLU A 467 6.47 -60.85 -2.54
C GLU A 467 7.49 -61.06 -1.43
N ASN A 468 7.07 -61.11 -0.16
CA ASN A 468 7.98 -61.31 0.97
C ASN A 468 8.46 -62.78 1.11
N ALA A 469 7.71 -63.77 0.60
CA ALA A 469 8.07 -65.19 0.72
C ALA A 469 9.26 -65.61 -0.16
N PHE A 470 9.65 -64.81 -1.16
CA PHE A 470 10.79 -65.08 -2.04
C PHE A 470 11.94 -64.06 -1.88
N THR A 471 11.93 -63.28 -0.81
CA THR A 471 13.00 -62.34 -0.48
C THR A 471 13.37 -62.46 1.00
N GLU A 472 14.56 -62.97 1.24
CA GLU A 472 15.22 -62.92 2.55
C GLU A 472 15.99 -61.59 2.68
N ARG A 473 16.18 -61.11 3.92
CA ARG A 473 16.73 -59.78 4.21
C ARG A 473 18.24 -59.78 4.28
#